data_AF-A0A6J4M1Z6-F1
#
_entry.id   AF-A0A6J4M1Z6-F1
#
_cell.length_a   1.000
_cell.length_b   1.000
_cell.length_c   1.000
_cell.angle_alpha   90.00
_cell.angle_beta   90.00
_cell.angle_gamma   90.00
#
_symmetry.space_group_name_H-M   'P 1'
#
loop_
_entity.id
_entity.type
_entity.pdbx_description
1 polymer ?
#
loop_
_entity_poly.entity_id
_entity_poly.type
_entity_poly.pdbx_seq_one_letter_code
_entity_poly.pdbx_strand_id
1 'polypeptide(L)'
;MPAPADLRARADARFEAALQQAGARDPREFYRKQMALLRDENPEAFRRARAYFEDRLIPAVAAEDSDPRAEWLEYGRVLASLAAAGRTVQVDPTGRAAEYARPVAPDHLVLHLPDTPSRPAIIVGIPPKLSPAQKATHDLLVKQSLGS
;
A
#
# COMPACT_ATOMS: atom_id res chain seq x y z
N MET A 1 -14.46 11.49 23.36
CA MET A 1 -13.62 11.21 22.17
C MET A 1 -12.17 11.21 22.64
N PRO A 2 -11.39 10.16 22.36
CA PRO A 2 -9.95 10.14 22.69
C PRO A 2 -9.23 11.32 22.05
N ALA A 3 -8.15 11.81 22.69
CA ALA A 3 -7.36 12.89 22.10
C ALA A 3 -6.69 12.41 20.79
N PRO A 4 -6.35 13.32 19.86
CA PRO A 4 -5.71 12.94 18.58
C PRO A 4 -4.39 12.15 18.77
N ALA A 5 -3.63 12.46 19.82
CA ALA A 5 -2.42 11.73 20.18
C ALA A 5 -2.71 10.28 20.63
N ASP A 6 -3.78 10.07 21.38
CA ASP A 6 -4.20 8.75 21.87
C ASP A 6 -4.69 7.87 20.73
N LEU A 7 -5.42 8.45 19.77
CA LEU A 7 -5.87 7.76 18.56
C LEU A 7 -4.69 7.24 17.73
N ARG A 8 -3.66 8.06 17.57
CA ARG A 8 -2.48 7.68 16.80
C ARG A 8 -1.70 6.55 17.48
N ALA A 9 -1.46 6.67 18.79
CA ALA A 9 -0.80 5.62 19.57
C ALA A 9 -1.58 4.30 19.51
N ARG A 10 -2.92 4.35 19.61
CA ARG A 10 -3.79 3.18 19.47
C ARG A 10 -3.71 2.58 18.06
N ALA A 11 -3.75 3.41 17.02
CA ALA A 11 -3.65 2.95 15.64
C ALA A 11 -2.32 2.24 15.37
N ASP A 12 -1.21 2.83 15.83
CA ASP A 12 0.12 2.23 15.70
C ASP A 12 0.21 0.89 16.44
N ALA A 13 -0.24 0.83 17.70
CA ALA A 13 -0.22 -0.42 18.48
C ALA A 13 -1.07 -1.52 17.84
N ARG A 14 -2.27 -1.20 17.34
CA ARG A 14 -3.15 -2.16 16.64
C ARG A 14 -2.50 -2.66 15.35
N PHE A 15 -1.87 -1.77 14.59
CA PHE A 15 -1.24 -2.15 13.34
C PHE A 15 -0.01 -3.04 13.57
N GLU A 16 0.83 -2.71 14.55
CA GLU A 16 1.98 -3.53 14.93
C GLU A 16 1.56 -4.93 15.38
N ALA A 17 0.52 -5.04 16.22
CA ALA A 17 -0.03 -6.32 16.62
C ALA A 17 -0.54 -7.13 15.42
N ALA A 18 -1.24 -6.50 14.48
CA ALA A 18 -1.74 -7.16 13.27
C ALA A 18 -0.61 -7.64 12.34
N LEU A 19 0.48 -6.87 12.22
CA LEU A 19 1.67 -7.28 11.46
C LEU A 19 2.37 -8.48 12.09
N GLN A 20 2.57 -8.44 13.41
CA GLN A 20 3.21 -9.53 14.17
C GLN A 20 2.40 -10.83 14.06
N GLN A 21 1.08 -10.76 14.25
CA GLN A 21 0.20 -11.93 14.12
C GLN A 21 0.24 -12.56 12.72
N ALA A 22 0.40 -11.73 11.69
CA ALA A 22 0.43 -12.18 10.30
C ALA A 22 1.82 -12.61 9.81
N GLY A 23 2.89 -12.32 10.56
CA GLY A 23 4.26 -12.43 10.04
C GLY A 23 4.50 -11.59 8.78
N ALA A 24 3.72 -10.50 8.62
CA ALA A 24 3.70 -9.70 7.42
C ALA A 24 4.82 -8.67 7.41
N ARG A 25 5.27 -8.30 6.22
CA ARG A 25 6.23 -7.19 6.04
C ARG A 25 5.53 -5.85 6.27
N ASP A 26 6.22 -4.89 6.89
CA ASP A 26 5.68 -3.54 7.10
C ASP A 26 5.58 -2.75 5.77
N PRO A 27 4.37 -2.44 5.28
CA PRO A 27 4.20 -1.71 4.03
C PRO A 27 4.54 -0.20 4.15
N ARG A 28 4.64 0.34 5.38
CA ARG A 28 4.92 1.77 5.62
C ARG A 28 6.27 2.21 5.04
N GLU A 29 7.23 1.28 4.87
CA GLU A 29 8.50 1.56 4.21
C GLU A 29 8.32 2.06 2.78
N PHE A 30 7.40 1.45 2.01
CA PHE A 30 7.09 1.88 0.65
C PHE A 30 6.37 3.22 0.62
N TYR A 31 5.44 3.42 1.56
CA TYR A 31 4.63 4.63 1.65
C TYR A 31 5.47 5.87 1.98
N ARG A 32 6.50 5.74 2.82
CA ARG A 32 7.43 6.85 3.11
C ARG A 32 8.14 7.34 1.86
N LYS A 33 8.59 6.43 0.99
CA LYS A 33 9.24 6.79 -0.29
C LYS A 33 8.25 7.49 -1.22
N GLN A 34 7.03 6.96 -1.34
CA GLN A 34 5.96 7.56 -2.16
C GLN A 34 5.58 8.97 -1.65
N MET A 35 5.44 9.16 -0.34
CA MET A 35 5.15 10.49 0.23
C MET A 35 6.28 11.49 -0.02
N ALA A 36 7.56 11.06 0.04
CA ALA A 36 8.68 11.93 -0.26
C ALA A 36 8.64 12.41 -1.73
N LEU A 37 8.40 11.48 -2.67
CA LEU A 37 8.22 11.82 -4.09
C LEU A 37 7.04 12.78 -4.30
N LEU A 38 5.88 12.50 -3.70
CA LEU A 38 4.72 13.38 -3.78
C LEU A 38 5.00 14.78 -3.26
N ARG A 39 5.72 14.91 -2.14
CA ARG A 39 6.06 16.22 -1.59
C ARG A 39 6.87 17.06 -2.57
N ASP A 40 7.80 16.44 -3.28
CA ASP A 40 8.76 17.12 -4.15
C ASP A 40 8.15 17.39 -5.55
N GLU A 41 7.34 16.47 -6.08
CA GLU A 41 6.77 16.57 -7.43
C GLU A 41 5.36 17.18 -7.48
N ASN A 42 4.54 16.97 -6.44
CA ASN A 42 3.14 17.42 -6.41
C ASN A 42 2.68 17.77 -4.98
N PRO A 43 2.96 19.00 -4.51
CA PRO A 43 2.61 19.45 -3.17
C PRO A 43 1.10 19.39 -2.86
N GLU A 44 0.24 19.50 -3.86
CA GLU A 44 -1.21 19.36 -3.68
C GLU A 44 -1.61 17.91 -3.37
N ALA A 45 -1.08 16.95 -4.14
CA ALA A 45 -1.27 15.53 -3.88
C ALA A 45 -0.72 15.12 -2.51
N PHE A 46 0.43 15.68 -2.11
CA PHE A 46 0.98 15.48 -0.76
C PHE A 46 0.02 15.97 0.35
N ARG A 47 -0.57 17.17 0.20
CA ARG A 47 -1.57 17.68 1.17
C ARG A 47 -2.79 16.76 1.25
N ARG A 48 -3.29 16.26 0.11
CA ARG A 48 -4.42 15.31 0.07
C ARG A 48 -4.09 13.99 0.76
N ALA A 49 -2.92 13.44 0.49
CA ALA A 49 -2.44 12.24 1.15
C ALA A 49 -2.37 12.41 2.68
N ARG A 50 -1.84 13.54 3.13
CA ARG A 50 -1.76 13.88 4.56
C ARG A 50 -3.14 14.03 5.20
N ALA A 51 -4.08 14.71 4.55
CA ALA A 51 -5.45 14.83 5.04
C ALA A 51 -6.11 13.44 5.16
N TYR A 52 -5.95 12.57 4.16
CA TYR A 52 -6.45 11.20 4.25
C TYR A 52 -5.84 10.42 5.42
N PHE A 53 -4.53 10.57 5.63
CA PHE A 53 -3.82 9.94 6.74
C PHE A 53 -4.42 10.35 8.10
N GLU A 54 -4.56 11.65 8.33
CA GLU A 54 -5.02 12.22 9.61
C GLU A 54 -6.53 11.99 9.83
N ASP A 55 -7.35 12.23 8.80
CA ASP A 55 -8.82 12.29 8.93
C ASP A 55 -9.52 10.94 8.71
N ARG A 56 -8.87 10.01 7.99
CA ARG A 56 -9.47 8.70 7.64
C ARG A 56 -8.69 7.54 8.20
N LEU A 57 -7.40 7.45 7.89
CA LEU A 57 -6.61 6.26 8.21
C LEU A 57 -6.44 6.06 9.73
N ILE A 58 -5.98 7.09 10.44
CA ILE A 58 -5.73 6.97 11.88
C ILE A 58 -7.03 6.60 12.65
N PRO A 59 -8.17 7.28 12.44
CA PRO A 59 -9.43 6.89 13.07
C PRO A 59 -9.86 5.46 12.69
N ALA A 60 -9.76 5.08 11.41
CA ALA A 60 -10.16 3.76 10.95
C ALA A 60 -9.31 2.66 11.59
N VAL A 61 -7.98 2.78 11.58
CA VAL A 61 -7.07 1.77 12.17
C VAL A 61 -7.24 1.68 13.69
N ALA A 62 -7.53 2.80 14.35
CA ALA A 62 -7.79 2.85 15.79
C ALA A 62 -9.13 2.21 16.18
N ALA A 63 -10.10 2.15 15.27
CA ALA A 63 -11.41 1.52 15.49
C ALA A 63 -11.25 0.00 15.67
N GLU A 64 -12.13 -0.60 16.48
CA GLU A 64 -11.99 -2.02 16.88
C GLU A 64 -12.50 -2.99 15.83
N ASP A 65 -13.48 -2.55 15.04
CA ASP A 65 -14.20 -3.27 14.00
C ASP A 65 -13.54 -3.22 12.62
N SER A 66 -12.40 -2.53 12.49
CA SER A 66 -11.61 -2.48 11.26
C SER A 66 -10.47 -3.52 11.26
N ASP A 67 -10.02 -3.91 10.05
CA ASP A 67 -8.75 -4.61 9.87
C ASP A 67 -7.64 -3.56 9.62
N PRO A 68 -6.71 -3.35 10.58
CA PRO A 68 -5.60 -2.42 10.43
C PRO A 68 -4.81 -2.60 9.13
N ARG A 69 -4.58 -3.84 8.69
CA ARG A 69 -3.77 -4.12 7.50
C ARG A 69 -4.51 -3.72 6.24
N ALA A 70 -5.81 -3.97 6.17
CA ALA A 70 -6.64 -3.58 5.04
C ALA A 70 -6.71 -2.05 4.90
N GLU A 71 -6.84 -1.32 6.01
CA GLU A 71 -6.88 0.14 6.01
C GLU A 71 -5.54 0.75 5.57
N TRP A 72 -4.42 0.21 6.07
CA TRP A 72 -3.09 0.64 5.61
C TRP A 72 -2.83 0.29 4.14
N LEU A 73 -3.33 -0.83 3.65
CA LEU A 73 -3.24 -1.20 2.23
C LEU A 73 -4.03 -0.23 1.35
N GLU A 74 -5.23 0.15 1.78
CA GLU A 74 -6.06 1.13 1.08
C GLU A 74 -5.37 2.50 1.04
N TYR A 75 -4.73 2.93 2.13
CA TYR A 75 -3.94 4.16 2.11
C TYR A 75 -2.78 4.09 1.09
N GLY A 76 -2.08 2.96 1.02
CA GLY A 76 -1.07 2.71 -0.01
C GLY A 76 -1.62 2.86 -1.44
N ARG A 77 -2.84 2.36 -1.68
CA ARG A 77 -3.53 2.49 -2.97
C ARG A 77 -3.83 3.95 -3.31
N VAL A 78 -4.32 4.71 -2.34
CA VAL A 78 -4.61 6.15 -2.48
C VAL A 78 -3.32 6.92 -2.78
N LEU A 79 -2.23 6.65 -2.05
CA LEU A 79 -0.93 7.25 -2.32
C LEU A 79 -0.45 7.01 -3.76
N ALA A 80 -0.51 5.76 -4.22
CA ALA A 80 -0.08 5.41 -5.57
C ALA A 80 -0.94 6.09 -6.64
N SER A 81 -2.26 6.15 -6.44
CA SER A 81 -3.20 6.80 -7.36
C SER A 81 -3.04 8.33 -7.39
N LEU A 82 -2.57 8.94 -6.30
CA LEU A 82 -2.23 10.36 -6.25
C LEU A 82 -0.88 10.65 -6.93
N ALA A 83 0.04 9.70 -6.91
CA ALA A 83 1.36 9.83 -7.54
C ALA A 83 1.31 9.67 -9.06
N ALA A 84 0.44 8.78 -9.56
CA ALA A 84 0.21 8.61 -10.98
C ALA A 84 -1.25 8.19 -11.25
N ALA A 85 -1.82 8.70 -12.34
CA ALA A 85 -3.05 8.14 -12.88
C ALA A 85 -2.78 6.72 -13.38
N GLY A 86 -3.73 5.82 -13.15
CA GLY A 86 -3.56 4.40 -13.46
C GLY A 86 -4.58 3.53 -12.75
N ARG A 87 -4.31 2.22 -12.76
CA ARG A 87 -5.17 1.20 -12.15
C ARG A 87 -4.42 0.36 -11.14
N THR A 88 -5.09 -0.04 -10.07
CA THR A 88 -4.53 -0.97 -9.09
C THR A 88 -5.00 -2.39 -9.39
N VAL A 89 -4.05 -3.32 -9.38
CA VAL A 89 -4.28 -4.75 -9.56
C VAL A 89 -3.74 -5.53 -8.37
N GLN A 90 -4.34 -6.70 -8.14
CA GLN A 90 -3.84 -7.71 -7.22
C GLN A 90 -3.38 -8.93 -8.03
N VAL A 91 -2.29 -9.54 -7.62
CA VAL A 91 -1.65 -10.67 -8.30
C VAL A 91 -1.54 -11.83 -7.32
N ASP A 92 -2.21 -12.93 -7.64
CA ASP A 92 -2.23 -14.13 -6.82
C ASP A 92 -0.88 -14.91 -6.90
N PRO A 93 -0.67 -15.97 -6.09
CA PRO A 93 0.55 -16.77 -6.13
C PRO A 93 0.78 -17.51 -7.46
N THR A 94 -0.22 -17.63 -8.32
CA THR A 94 -0.09 -18.22 -9.66
C THR A 94 0.37 -17.20 -10.70
N GLY A 95 0.42 -15.91 -10.33
CA GLY A 95 0.77 -14.80 -11.22
C GLY A 95 -0.43 -14.23 -11.97
N ARG A 96 -1.66 -14.66 -11.66
CA ARG A 96 -2.85 -14.09 -12.30
C ARG A 96 -3.17 -12.74 -11.68
N ALA A 97 -3.29 -11.74 -12.54
CA ALA A 97 -3.69 -10.40 -12.15
C ALA A 97 -5.21 -10.26 -12.23
N ALA A 98 -5.80 -9.64 -11.21
CA ALA A 98 -7.19 -9.22 -11.18
C ALA A 98 -7.27 -7.75 -10.75
N GLU A 99 -8.39 -7.09 -11.03
CA GLU A 99 -8.66 -5.77 -10.48
C GLU A 99 -8.64 -5.80 -8.96
N TYR A 100 -8.17 -4.70 -8.36
CA TYR A 100 -8.15 -4.56 -6.91
C TYR A 100 -9.57 -4.64 -6.34
N ALA A 101 -9.78 -5.56 -5.42
CA ALA A 101 -11.02 -5.70 -4.66
C ALA A 101 -10.69 -6.01 -3.19
N ARG A 102 -11.50 -5.50 -2.27
CA ARG A 102 -11.39 -5.80 -0.84
C ARG A 102 -12.35 -6.93 -0.45
N PRO A 103 -11.98 -7.80 0.51
CA PRO A 103 -10.66 -7.90 1.13
C PRO A 103 -9.61 -8.53 0.19
N VAL A 104 -8.36 -8.11 0.33
CA VAL A 104 -7.23 -8.69 -0.42
C VAL A 104 -6.66 -9.87 0.38
N ALA A 105 -6.42 -10.98 -0.30
CA ALA A 105 -5.83 -12.15 0.34
C ALA A 105 -4.37 -11.86 0.80
N PRO A 106 -3.93 -12.36 1.97
CA PRO A 106 -2.61 -12.02 2.54
C PRO A 106 -1.40 -12.43 1.68
N ASP A 107 -1.60 -13.36 0.76
CA ASP A 107 -0.60 -13.89 -0.16
C ASP A 107 -0.62 -13.18 -1.53
N HIS A 108 -1.49 -12.20 -1.74
CA HIS A 108 -1.55 -11.41 -2.97
C HIS A 108 -0.55 -10.26 -2.97
N LEU A 109 0.09 -10.05 -4.12
CA LEU A 109 0.90 -8.87 -4.43
C LEU A 109 -0.01 -7.79 -5.01
N VAL A 110 0.00 -6.58 -4.44
CA VAL A 110 -0.82 -5.46 -4.91
C VAL A 110 0.06 -4.40 -5.53
N LEU A 111 -0.20 -4.10 -6.80
CA LEU A 111 0.55 -3.14 -7.61
C LEU A 111 -0.40 -2.09 -8.17
N HIS A 112 0.06 -0.85 -8.19
CA HIS A 112 -0.56 0.19 -8.99
C HIS A 112 0.22 0.33 -10.29
N LEU A 113 -0.49 0.25 -11.41
CA LEU A 113 0.03 0.34 -12.77
C LEU A 113 -0.30 1.74 -13.31
N PRO A 114 0.69 2.63 -13.43
CA PRO A 114 0.48 3.93 -14.07
C PRO A 114 0.03 3.77 -15.53
N ASP A 115 -0.81 4.68 -16.02
CA ASP A 115 -1.22 4.70 -17.43
C ASP A 115 -0.04 5.05 -18.36
N THR A 116 0.96 5.76 -17.84
CA THR A 116 2.18 6.10 -18.56
C THR A 116 3.09 4.87 -18.68
N PRO A 117 3.31 4.30 -19.88
CA PRO A 117 4.01 3.01 -20.03
C PRO A 117 5.48 3.03 -19.63
N SER A 118 6.11 4.22 -19.61
CA SER A 118 7.50 4.40 -19.20
C SER A 118 7.69 4.44 -17.69
N ARG A 119 6.61 4.55 -16.90
CA ARG A 119 6.69 4.57 -15.43
C ARG A 119 6.61 3.14 -14.88
N PRO A 120 7.49 2.77 -13.95
CA PRO A 120 7.41 1.47 -13.28
C PRO A 120 6.13 1.38 -12.43
N ALA A 121 5.68 0.16 -12.19
CA ALA A 121 4.60 -0.12 -11.26
C ALA A 121 4.98 0.27 -9.83
N ILE A 122 4.01 0.80 -9.09
CA ILE A 122 4.17 1.20 -7.69
C ILE A 122 3.68 0.06 -6.80
N ILE A 123 4.51 -0.38 -5.86
CA ILE A 123 4.12 -1.39 -4.87
C ILE A 123 3.13 -0.74 -3.88
N VAL A 124 1.95 -1.33 -3.77
CA VAL A 124 0.92 -0.95 -2.80
C VAL A 124 0.93 -1.90 -1.61
N GLY A 125 1.08 -3.20 -1.86
CA GLY A 125 1.18 -4.22 -0.82
C GLY A 125 2.01 -5.39 -1.29
N ILE A 126 2.83 -5.96 -0.40
CA ILE A 126 3.71 -7.09 -0.72
C ILE A 126 3.42 -8.24 0.25
N PRO A 127 3.21 -9.47 -0.24
CA PRO A 127 3.06 -10.62 0.64
C PRO A 127 4.40 -10.91 1.35
N PRO A 128 4.38 -11.56 2.53
CA PRO A 128 5.61 -11.86 3.28
C PRO A 128 6.59 -12.73 2.48
N LYS A 129 6.07 -13.59 1.60
CA LYS A 129 6.85 -14.40 0.67
C LYS A 129 6.25 -14.30 -0.72
N LEU A 130 7.03 -13.81 -1.67
CA LEU A 130 6.66 -13.83 -3.09
C LEU A 130 6.77 -15.26 -3.61
N SER A 131 5.73 -15.72 -4.30
CA SER A 131 5.83 -16.89 -5.19
C SER A 131 6.78 -16.61 -6.37
N PRO A 132 7.28 -17.64 -7.08
CA PRO A 132 8.07 -17.45 -8.28
C PRO A 132 7.36 -16.58 -9.35
N ALA A 133 6.06 -16.77 -9.53
CA ALA A 133 5.27 -16.02 -10.50
C ALA A 133 5.14 -14.54 -10.10
N GLN A 134 4.81 -14.25 -8.84
CA GLN A 134 4.75 -12.88 -8.33
C GLN A 134 6.12 -12.19 -8.34
N LYS A 135 7.19 -12.95 -8.06
CA LYS A 135 8.56 -12.42 -8.15
C LYS A 135 8.89 -12.01 -9.59
N ALA A 136 8.54 -12.83 -10.58
CA ALA A 136 8.72 -12.48 -11.99
C ALA A 136 7.92 -11.21 -12.37
N THR A 137 6.65 -11.11 -11.93
CA THR A 137 5.83 -9.90 -12.13
C THR A 137 6.46 -8.67 -11.47
N HIS A 138 6.93 -8.80 -10.23
CA HIS A 138 7.60 -7.72 -9.50
C HIS A 138 8.88 -7.27 -10.19
N ASP A 139 9.74 -8.20 -10.61
CA ASP A 139 11.02 -7.88 -11.24
C ASP A 139 10.81 -7.24 -12.63
N LEU A 140 9.80 -7.68 -13.38
CA LEU A 140 9.44 -7.09 -14.67
C LEU A 140 8.83 -5.69 -14.52
N LEU A 141 7.82 -5.52 -13.65
CA LEU A 141 7.01 -4.30 -13.61
C LEU A 141 7.56 -3.23 -12.66
N VAL A 142 8.27 -3.62 -11.60
CA VAL A 142 8.79 -2.69 -10.59
C VAL A 142 10.28 -2.43 -10.81
N LYS A 143 11.08 -3.48 -11.04
CA LYS A 143 12.52 -3.31 -11.28
C LYS A 143 12.88 -3.03 -12.74
N GLN A 144 11.93 -3.19 -13.67
CA GLN A 144 12.18 -3.15 -15.12
C GLN A 144 13.36 -4.02 -15.53
N SER A 145 13.62 -5.11 -14.78
CA SER A 145 14.67 -6.06 -15.09
C SER A 145 14.09 -7.09 -16.05
N LEU A 146 14.16 -6.78 -17.35
CA LEU A 146 14.25 -7.83 -18.35
C LEU A 146 15.64 -8.46 -18.18
N GLY A 147 15.70 -9.78 -18.04
CA GLY A 147 16.93 -10.52 -17.81
C GLY A 147 18.08 -10.00 -18.69
N SER A 148 19.14 -9.55 -18.04
CA SER A 148 20.47 -9.45 -18.64
C SER A 148 21.13 -10.82 -18.62
#